data_AF-A0A8T3RBH8-F1
#
_entry.id   AF-A0A8T3RBH8-F1
#
_cell.length_a   1.000
_cell.length_b   1.000
_cell.length_c   1.000
_cell.angle_alpha   90.00
_cell.angle_beta   90.00
_cell.angle_gamma   90.00
#
_symmetry.space_group_name_H-M   'P 1'
#
loop_
_entity.id
_entity.type
_entity.pdbx_description
1 polymer ?
#
loop_
_entity_poly.entity_id
_entity_poly.type
_entity_poly.pdbx_seq_one_letter_code
_entity_poly.pdbx_strand_id
1 'polypeptide(L)'
;MPDEPEPTPLDRHAAQRELTRVADDVLPALIARFGAGRLGELEVRHGDWRVRLRRANGAAGQAGETAPGMAAGGAGRSRESREHREHRDSRESRGEAGRSSRDTDGAHGDRSLVGSPAVGYFQPVEGLEVGRSFRTGDVLGHVDVLGIRHDVVAPA
;
A
#
# COMPACT_ATOMS: atom_id res chain seq x y z
N MET A 1 36.12 -25.04 -10.20
CA MET A 1 34.81 -24.46 -9.81
C MET A 1 33.81 -25.60 -9.91
N PRO A 2 33.35 -26.21 -8.81
CA PRO A 2 32.26 -27.17 -8.90
C PRO A 2 30.98 -26.41 -9.28
N ASP A 3 30.25 -26.96 -10.24
CA ASP A 3 28.92 -26.53 -10.68
C ASP A 3 27.97 -26.69 -9.47
N GLU A 4 27.40 -25.59 -8.95
CA GLU A 4 26.33 -25.72 -7.96
C GLU A 4 25.12 -26.34 -8.68
N PRO A 5 24.58 -27.49 -8.20
CA PRO A 5 23.49 -28.15 -8.88
C PRO A 5 22.26 -27.23 -8.86
N GLU A 6 21.82 -26.81 -10.04
CA GLU A 6 20.56 -26.07 -10.23
C GLU A 6 19.42 -26.77 -9.47
N PRO A 7 18.69 -26.06 -8.58
CA PRO A 7 17.63 -26.66 -7.79
C PRO A 7 16.55 -27.21 -8.71
N THR A 8 16.28 -28.51 -8.58
CA THR A 8 15.40 -29.24 -9.48
C THR A 8 13.95 -28.76 -9.30
N PRO A 9 13.07 -28.92 -10.32
CA PRO A 9 11.66 -28.53 -10.20
C PRO A 9 10.92 -29.18 -9.01
N LEU A 10 11.32 -30.40 -8.63
CA LEU A 10 10.80 -31.12 -7.47
C LEU A 10 11.16 -30.42 -6.14
N ASP A 11 12.37 -29.85 -6.04
CA ASP A 11 12.80 -29.09 -4.87
C ASP A 11 11.95 -27.82 -4.68
N ARG A 12 11.59 -27.16 -5.79
CA ARG A 12 10.72 -25.96 -5.76
C ARG A 12 9.32 -26.30 -5.27
N HIS A 13 8.74 -27.40 -5.75
CA HIS A 13 7.42 -27.82 -5.29
C HIS A 13 7.41 -28.22 -3.80
N ALA A 14 8.47 -28.86 -3.31
CA ALA A 14 8.61 -29.16 -1.88
C ALA A 14 8.76 -27.89 -1.04
N ALA A 15 9.63 -26.96 -1.47
CA ALA A 15 9.81 -25.67 -0.81
C ALA A 15 8.51 -24.85 -0.80
N GLN A 16 7.73 -24.90 -1.88
CA GLN A 16 6.48 -24.16 -1.97
C GLN A 16 5.39 -24.73 -1.05
N ARG A 17 5.31 -26.07 -0.92
CA ARG A 17 4.41 -26.69 0.07
C ARG A 17 4.77 -26.31 1.50
N GLU A 18 6.07 -26.25 1.81
CA GLU A 18 6.53 -25.84 3.13
C GLU A 18 6.25 -24.35 3.40
N LEU A 19 6.42 -23.48 2.39
CA LEU A 19 6.04 -22.08 2.47
C LEU A 19 4.53 -21.91 2.72
N THR A 20 3.67 -22.66 2.03
CA THR A 20 2.22 -22.66 2.26
C THR A 20 1.88 -23.03 3.69
N ARG A 21 2.50 -24.09 4.23
CA ARG A 21 2.34 -24.48 5.65
C ARG A 21 2.78 -23.36 6.60
N VAL A 22 3.94 -22.75 6.36
CA VAL A 22 4.42 -21.63 7.21
C VAL A 22 3.45 -20.45 7.15
N ALA A 23 2.90 -20.14 5.97
CA ALA A 23 1.97 -19.04 5.77
C ALA A 23 0.59 -19.29 6.42
N ASP A 24 0.06 -20.51 6.31
CA ASP A 24 -1.30 -20.83 6.77
C ASP A 24 -1.35 -21.23 8.26
N ASP A 25 -0.30 -21.86 8.80
CA ASP A 25 -0.31 -22.36 10.18
C ASP A 25 0.56 -21.49 11.11
N VAL A 26 1.82 -21.28 10.74
CA VAL A 26 2.83 -20.68 11.63
C VAL A 26 2.63 -19.18 11.76
N LEU A 27 2.40 -18.49 10.64
CA LEU A 27 2.27 -17.03 10.63
C LEU A 27 1.07 -16.53 11.44
N PRO A 28 -0.15 -17.09 11.31
CA PRO A 28 -1.30 -16.64 12.10
C PRO A 28 -1.11 -16.88 13.60
N ALA A 29 -0.53 -18.02 13.98
CA ALA A 29 -0.21 -18.32 15.38
C ALA A 29 0.81 -17.33 15.95
N LEU A 30 1.82 -16.95 15.17
CA LEU A 30 2.81 -15.94 15.57
C LEU A 30 2.19 -14.54 15.67
N ILE A 31 1.30 -14.16 14.75
CA ILE A 31 0.57 -12.89 14.81
C ILE A 31 -0.27 -12.81 16.09
N ALA A 32 -1.02 -13.87 16.41
CA ALA A 32 -1.83 -13.91 17.63
C ALA A 32 -0.96 -13.75 18.89
N ARG A 33 0.16 -14.49 18.96
CA ARG A 33 1.12 -14.41 20.07
C ARG A 33 1.80 -13.04 20.16
N PHE A 34 2.13 -12.45 19.02
CA PHE A 34 2.78 -11.14 18.93
C PHE A 34 1.83 -9.99 19.30
N GLY A 35 0.54 -10.12 18.96
CA GLY A 35 -0.52 -9.20 19.38
C GLY A 35 -0.73 -9.22 20.90
N ALA A 36 -0.71 -10.40 21.51
CA ALA A 36 -0.84 -10.56 22.97
C ALA A 36 0.40 -10.12 23.75
N GLY A 37 1.60 -10.17 23.15
CA GLY A 37 2.85 -9.72 23.76
C GLY A 37 3.04 -8.20 23.71
N ARG A 38 3.99 -7.65 24.49
CA ARG A 38 4.44 -6.25 24.37
C ARG A 38 5.69 -6.08 23.50
N LEU A 39 6.13 -7.13 22.83
CA LEU A 39 7.32 -7.12 22.00
C LEU A 39 7.07 -6.25 20.76
N GLY A 40 8.02 -5.36 20.45
CA GLY A 40 8.02 -4.56 19.22
C GLY A 40 8.46 -5.36 17.99
N GLU A 41 9.15 -6.48 18.21
CA GLU A 41 9.64 -7.37 17.18
C GLU A 41 9.69 -8.82 17.70
N LEU A 42 9.41 -9.80 16.83
CA LEU A 42 9.50 -11.23 17.10
C LEU A 42 10.10 -11.94 15.89
N GLU A 43 11.20 -12.65 16.10
CA GLU A 43 11.81 -13.51 15.08
C GLU A 43 11.75 -14.97 15.51
N VAL A 44 11.33 -15.85 14.60
CA VAL A 44 11.24 -17.31 14.81
C VAL A 44 11.81 -18.03 13.61
N ARG A 45 12.48 -19.16 13.85
CA ARG A 45 12.96 -20.08 12.82
C ARG A 45 12.03 -21.30 12.76
N HIS A 46 11.64 -21.71 11.56
CA HIS A 46 10.85 -22.90 11.30
C HIS A 46 11.46 -23.65 10.11
N GLY A 47 12.10 -24.80 10.38
CA GLY A 47 12.94 -25.49 9.38
C GLY A 47 14.03 -24.56 8.85
N ASP A 48 14.13 -24.45 7.53
CA ASP A 48 15.06 -23.55 6.83
C ASP A 48 14.57 -22.09 6.74
N TRP A 49 13.34 -21.83 7.19
CA TRP A 49 12.72 -20.51 7.10
C TRP A 49 12.93 -19.69 8.36
N ARG A 50 13.13 -18.38 8.17
CA ARG A 50 13.18 -17.38 9.24
C ARG A 50 12.04 -16.39 9.03
N VAL A 51 11.16 -16.28 10.03
CA VAL A 51 10.01 -15.38 10.03
C VAL A 51 10.25 -14.26 11.05
N ARG A 52 10.21 -13.00 10.60
CA ARG A 52 10.40 -11.81 11.44
C ARG A 52 9.17 -10.92 11.37
N LEU A 53 8.50 -10.76 12.51
CA LEU A 53 7.36 -9.88 12.70
C LEU A 53 7.81 -8.61 13.40
N ARG A 54 7.39 -7.46 12.90
CA ARG A 54 7.61 -6.14 13.52
C ARG A 54 6.28 -5.42 13.63
N ARG A 55 6.05 -4.70 14.73
CA ARG A 55 4.88 -3.81 14.81
C ARG A 55 5.07 -2.70 13.79
N ALA A 56 4.02 -2.42 13.02
CA ALA A 56 4.01 -1.26 12.16
C ALA A 56 3.93 -0.01 13.05
N ASN A 57 5.04 0.70 13.15
CA ASN A 57 5.08 1.96 13.88
C ASN A 57 4.42 3.02 12.98
N GLY A 58 3.11 3.20 13.12
CA GLY A 58 2.40 4.40 12.66
C GLY A 58 2.09 4.56 11.16
N ALA A 59 1.97 3.48 10.37
CA ALA A 59 1.51 3.61 8.98
C ALA A 59 0.75 2.38 8.44
N ALA A 60 -0.20 1.86 9.22
CA ALA A 60 -1.17 0.86 8.73
C ALA A 60 -2.57 1.47 8.70
N GLY A 61 -2.73 2.50 7.87
CA GLY A 61 -4.04 2.89 7.37
C GLY A 61 -4.22 2.23 6.00
N GLN A 62 -5.15 1.28 5.92
CA GLN A 62 -5.77 0.76 4.69
C GLN A 62 -4.98 -0.28 3.90
N ALA A 63 -4.96 -1.51 4.43
CA ALA A 63 -5.03 -2.70 3.59
C ALA A 63 -6.03 -3.67 4.23
N GLY A 64 -7.23 -3.77 3.63
CA GLY A 64 -8.19 -4.83 3.95
C GLY A 64 -9.61 -4.35 4.23
N GLU A 65 -10.31 -3.84 3.22
CA GLU A 65 -11.78 -3.93 3.20
C GLU A 65 -12.29 -4.03 1.75
N THR A 66 -12.00 -5.17 1.13
CA THR A 66 -12.84 -5.71 0.06
C THR A 66 -13.88 -6.63 0.71
N ALA A 67 -15.11 -6.13 0.84
CA ALA A 67 -16.29 -6.98 0.95
C ALA A 67 -17.43 -6.39 0.08
N PRO A 68 -18.17 -7.23 -0.66
CA PRO A 68 -19.25 -6.81 -1.56
C PRO A 68 -20.54 -6.59 -0.77
N GLY A 69 -21.29 -5.54 -1.10
CA GLY A 69 -22.57 -5.28 -0.44
C GLY A 69 -23.13 -3.91 -0.79
N MET A 70 -23.42 -3.68 -2.08
CA MET A 70 -24.19 -2.50 -2.47
C MET A 70 -25.61 -2.63 -1.93
N ALA A 71 -25.96 -1.60 -1.17
CA ALA A 71 -27.13 -1.49 -0.33
C ALA A 71 -28.46 -1.51 -1.10
N ALA A 72 -29.47 -2.05 -0.42
CA ALA A 72 -30.86 -1.77 -0.67
C ALA A 72 -31.15 -0.26 -0.63
N GLY A 73 -31.88 0.23 -1.62
CA GLY A 73 -32.46 1.57 -1.65
C GLY A 73 -33.74 1.55 -2.46
N GLY A 74 -34.87 1.41 -1.77
CA GLY A 74 -36.19 1.34 -2.37
C GLY A 74 -36.76 2.69 -2.80
N ALA A 75 -37.57 2.60 -3.85
CA ALA A 75 -38.85 3.28 -4.08
C ALA A 75 -38.95 4.82 -4.04
N GLY A 76 -39.42 5.40 -5.16
CA GLY A 76 -40.27 6.59 -5.07
C GLY A 76 -40.43 7.49 -6.29
N ARG A 77 -41.29 7.08 -7.22
CA ARG A 77 -42.31 7.91 -7.93
C ARG A 77 -41.90 9.15 -8.75
N SER A 78 -42.09 8.99 -10.06
CA SER A 78 -43.09 9.70 -10.89
C SER A 78 -42.96 11.21 -11.16
N ARG A 79 -43.18 11.50 -12.45
CA ARG A 79 -43.69 12.72 -13.11
C ARG A 79 -42.66 13.67 -13.72
N GLU A 80 -42.44 13.36 -15.00
CA GLU A 80 -42.34 14.30 -16.12
C GLU A 80 -43.28 15.52 -16.01
N SER A 81 -42.88 16.54 -16.77
CA SER A 81 -43.63 17.73 -17.16
C SER A 81 -43.48 18.93 -16.23
N ARG A 82 -42.52 19.82 -16.56
CA ARG A 82 -42.77 21.26 -16.63
C ARG A 82 -41.70 21.98 -17.46
N GLU A 83 -42.22 22.66 -18.45
CA GLU A 83 -41.54 23.54 -19.40
C GLU A 83 -41.23 24.91 -18.76
N HIS A 84 -40.42 25.67 -19.49
CA HIS A 84 -40.36 27.13 -19.55
C HIS A 84 -39.58 27.97 -18.51
N ARG A 85 -38.74 28.83 -19.11
CA ARG A 85 -38.34 30.21 -18.74
C ARG A 85 -37.32 30.38 -17.62
N GLU A 86 -36.10 30.83 -17.92
CA GLU A 86 -35.62 32.16 -18.41
C GLU A 86 -35.10 33.03 -17.25
N HIS A 87 -33.86 33.48 -17.41
CA HIS A 87 -33.22 34.72 -16.91
C HIS A 87 -33.26 35.05 -15.41
N ARG A 88 -32.09 34.98 -14.75
CA ARG A 88 -31.51 36.15 -14.05
C ARG A 88 -30.04 35.99 -13.64
N ASP A 89 -29.23 36.96 -14.09
CA ASP A 89 -27.94 37.38 -13.55
C ASP A 89 -27.96 37.69 -12.05
N SER A 90 -26.84 37.41 -11.37
CA SER A 90 -26.12 38.22 -10.35
C SER A 90 -25.20 37.29 -9.54
N ARG A 91 -23.91 37.20 -9.85
CA ARG A 91 -22.78 37.95 -9.27
C ARG A 91 -22.57 37.80 -7.76
N GLU A 92 -21.32 37.41 -7.48
CA GLU A 92 -20.45 37.78 -6.36
C GLU A 92 -20.29 36.88 -5.13
N SER A 93 -19.00 36.56 -4.93
CA SER A 93 -18.25 36.51 -3.68
C SER A 93 -18.00 35.16 -3.01
N ARG A 94 -16.69 34.84 -2.99
CA ARG A 94 -15.89 34.30 -1.87
C ARG A 94 -16.32 32.91 -1.40
N GLY A 95 -15.54 31.86 -1.60
CA GLY A 95 -14.14 31.75 -1.21
C GLY A 95 -14.03 30.53 -0.29
N GLU A 96 -13.03 29.70 -0.54
CA GLU A 96 -12.32 28.92 0.48
C GLU A 96 -13.11 28.00 1.42
N ALA A 97 -13.18 26.71 1.07
CA ALA A 97 -13.32 25.58 1.99
C ALA A 97 -12.88 24.31 1.24
N GLY A 98 -11.91 23.49 1.66
CA GLY A 98 -11.02 23.57 2.80
C GLY A 98 -9.78 22.76 2.46
N ARG A 99 -8.63 23.44 2.48
CA ARG A 99 -7.31 22.83 2.62
C ARG A 99 -7.36 21.95 3.87
N SER A 100 -7.20 20.64 3.71
CA SER A 100 -6.72 19.82 4.82
C SER A 100 -5.20 19.79 4.77
N SER A 101 -4.62 20.96 5.05
CA SER A 101 -3.32 21.02 5.73
C SER A 101 -3.48 20.23 7.02
N ARG A 102 -2.90 19.03 7.07
CA ARG A 102 -2.43 18.51 8.35
C ARG A 102 -1.04 19.05 8.56
N ASP A 103 -1.01 20.28 9.05
CA ASP A 103 0.08 20.77 9.86
C ASP A 103 0.17 19.88 11.10
N THR A 104 1.06 18.90 11.08
CA THR A 104 1.67 18.39 12.30
C THR A 104 3.01 19.09 12.45
N ASP A 105 2.93 20.20 13.17
CA ASP A 105 3.92 20.80 14.05
C ASP A 105 5.30 20.10 14.13
N GLY A 106 6.35 20.85 13.78
CA GLY A 106 7.58 20.82 14.56
C GLY A 106 8.89 20.39 13.87
N ALA A 107 9.43 21.27 13.02
CA ALA A 107 10.86 21.58 12.97
C ALA A 107 11.88 20.53 12.46
N HIS A 108 11.60 19.88 11.33
CA HIS A 108 12.65 19.40 10.42
C HIS A 108 12.22 19.72 8.99
N GLY A 109 12.99 20.56 8.28
CA GLY A 109 12.61 21.15 6.99
C GLY A 109 12.01 20.14 6.02
N ASP A 110 10.91 20.57 5.38
CA ASP A 110 10.05 19.93 4.37
C ASP A 110 10.66 18.72 3.62
N ARG A 111 10.81 17.59 4.31
CA ARG A 111 11.29 16.33 3.74
C ARG A 111 10.09 15.45 3.47
N SER A 112 9.62 15.47 2.23
CA SER A 112 8.61 14.53 1.77
C SER A 112 9.20 13.12 1.68
N LEU A 113 8.54 12.14 2.30
CA LEU A 113 8.98 10.75 2.37
C LEU A 113 8.10 9.89 1.45
N VAL A 114 8.74 9.15 0.55
CA VAL A 114 8.05 8.20 -0.35
C VAL A 114 8.20 6.79 0.19
N GLY A 115 7.09 6.13 0.49
CA GLY A 115 7.05 4.73 0.88
C GLY A 115 6.97 3.80 -0.33
N SER A 116 7.47 2.57 -0.19
CA SER A 116 7.27 1.53 -1.20
C SER A 116 5.80 1.03 -1.18
N PRO A 117 5.15 0.87 -2.35
CA PRO A 117 3.76 0.41 -2.43
C PRO A 117 3.60 -1.09 -2.13
N ALA A 118 4.68 -1.86 -2.25
CA ALA A 118 4.73 -3.30 -1.97
C ALA A 118 6.15 -3.72 -1.56
N VAL A 119 6.30 -4.97 -1.12
CA VAL A 119 7.61 -5.58 -0.80
C VAL A 119 8.10 -6.36 -2.00
N GLY A 120 9.25 -5.97 -2.53
CA GLY A 120 9.85 -6.57 -3.71
C GLY A 120 11.21 -5.95 -4.04
N TYR A 121 11.69 -6.16 -5.26
CA TYR A 121 12.96 -5.58 -5.71
C TYR A 121 12.73 -4.20 -6.33
N PHE A 122 13.30 -3.16 -5.72
CA PHE A 122 13.21 -1.81 -6.26
C PHE A 122 14.21 -1.62 -7.42
N GLN A 123 13.69 -1.21 -8.56
CA GLN A 123 14.43 -0.82 -9.74
C GLN A 123 14.23 0.69 -9.98
N PRO A 124 15.24 1.53 -9.74
CA PRO A 124 15.13 2.97 -9.93
C PRO A 124 14.96 3.33 -11.41
N VAL A 125 14.28 4.45 -11.70
CA VAL A 125 14.30 5.01 -13.06
C VAL A 125 15.70 5.49 -13.42
N GLU A 126 15.97 5.56 -14.71
CA GLU A 126 17.24 6.11 -15.21
C GLU A 126 17.44 7.56 -14.74
N GLY A 127 18.62 7.81 -14.17
CA GLY A 127 19.00 9.09 -13.59
C GLY A 127 18.35 9.40 -12.24
N LEU A 128 17.77 8.42 -11.51
CA LEU A 128 17.40 8.65 -10.12
C LEU A 128 18.68 8.83 -9.29
N GLU A 129 19.00 10.08 -8.96
CA GLU A 129 20.22 10.47 -8.27
C GLU A 129 19.92 11.45 -7.14
N VAL A 130 20.78 11.45 -6.12
CA VAL A 130 20.67 12.39 -5.00
C VAL A 130 20.88 13.82 -5.53
N GLY A 131 19.99 14.73 -5.14
CA GLY A 131 20.01 16.12 -5.59
C GLY A 131 19.20 16.39 -6.87
N ARG A 132 18.73 15.34 -7.56
CA ARG A 132 17.75 15.49 -8.64
C ARG A 132 16.37 15.84 -8.07
N SER A 133 15.72 16.84 -8.65
CA SER A 133 14.34 17.22 -8.33
C SER A 133 13.34 16.45 -9.17
N PHE A 134 12.22 16.06 -8.54
CA PHE A 134 11.06 15.43 -9.19
C PHE A 134 9.81 16.24 -8.88
N ARG A 135 8.83 16.19 -9.79
CA ARG A 135 7.51 16.76 -9.57
C ARG A 135 6.59 15.72 -8.96
N THR A 136 5.57 16.17 -8.25
CA THR A 136 4.47 15.32 -7.78
C THR A 136 3.92 14.48 -8.92
N GLY A 137 3.79 13.17 -8.69
CA GLY A 137 3.31 12.21 -9.67
C GLY A 137 4.37 11.64 -10.61
N ASP A 138 5.60 12.18 -10.60
CA ASP A 138 6.68 11.62 -11.41
C ASP A 138 7.05 10.21 -10.90
N VAL A 139 7.33 9.31 -11.83
CA VAL A 139 7.76 7.94 -11.50
C VAL A 139 9.23 7.97 -11.07
N LEU A 140 9.49 7.51 -9.85
CA LEU A 140 10.83 7.39 -9.26
C LEU A 140 11.47 6.03 -9.53
N GLY A 141 10.66 5.02 -9.79
CA GLY A 141 11.11 3.66 -10.07
C GLY A 141 9.93 2.70 -10.04
N HIS A 142 10.24 1.41 -10.02
CA HIS A 142 9.23 0.39 -9.80
C HIS A 142 9.73 -0.67 -8.85
N VAL A 143 8.81 -1.31 -8.13
CA VAL A 143 9.06 -2.47 -7.30
C VAL A 143 8.54 -3.69 -8.07
N ASP A 144 9.42 -4.65 -8.35
CA ASP A 144 9.03 -5.96 -8.87
C ASP A 144 8.61 -6.88 -7.72
N VAL A 145 7.38 -7.36 -7.77
CA VAL A 145 6.80 -8.31 -6.82
C VAL A 145 6.45 -9.58 -7.58
N LEU A 146 7.35 -10.57 -7.52
CA LEU A 146 7.15 -11.87 -8.16
C LEU A 146 6.88 -11.75 -9.68
N GLY A 147 7.52 -10.80 -10.36
CA GLY A 147 7.32 -10.52 -11.78
C GLY A 147 6.19 -9.53 -12.10
N ILE A 148 5.49 -9.00 -11.09
CA ILE A 148 4.49 -7.95 -11.25
C ILE A 148 5.12 -6.60 -10.90
N ARG A 149 4.99 -5.64 -11.83
CA ARG A 149 5.55 -4.31 -11.69
C ARG A 149 4.59 -3.36 -10.96
N HIS A 150 5.09 -2.69 -9.93
CA HIS A 150 4.40 -1.62 -9.20
C HIS A 150 5.19 -0.32 -9.25
N ASP A 151 4.63 0.75 -9.83
CA ASP A 151 5.34 2.03 -9.92
C ASP A 151 5.39 2.74 -8.56
N VAL A 152 6.53 3.36 -8.28
CA VAL A 152 6.75 4.24 -7.13
C VAL A 152 6.75 5.68 -7.63
N VAL A 153 5.81 6.49 -7.14
CA VAL A 153 5.61 7.87 -7.61
C VAL A 153 5.97 8.89 -6.55
N ALA A 154 6.42 10.06 -6.98
CA ALA A 154 6.70 11.18 -6.11
C ALA A 154 5.40 11.71 -5.47
N PRO A 155 5.37 11.90 -4.14
CA PRO A 155 4.19 12.36 -3.41
C PRO A 155 3.87 13.84 -3.70
N ALA A 156 2.66 14.23 -3.33
CA ALA A 156 2.18 15.62 -3.36
C ALA A 156 2.68 16.43 -2.17
#